data_AF-J0WJA9-F1
#
_entry.id   AF-J0WJA9-F1
#
_cell.length_a   1.000
_cell.length_b   1.000
_cell.length_c   1.000
_cell.angle_alpha   90.00
_cell.angle_beta   90.00
_cell.angle_gamma   90.00
#
_symmetry.space_group_name_H-M   'P 1'
#
loop_
_entity.id
_entity.type
_entity.pdbx_description
1 polymer ?
#
loop_
_entity_poly.entity_id
_entity_poly.type
_entity_poly.pdbx_seq_one_letter_code
_entity_poly.pdbx_strand_id
1 'polypeptide(L)'
;MAPTERVVARVERGAHDGLLQLQVFNIKLKQELVLVGTEGNTTNPAASKVKGAMQLCRREHGVSQPIEGHAAALATIKLDGHPHPTKLFTFSVRPATCAKLHIIEIDYAEGNPVFQKKAVDVFFPPEATNDFPVAMQVSQQHGIIYLVTKYGFIHLPKIYFFSPRFISR
;
A
#
# COMPACT_ATOMS: atom_id res chain seq x y z
N MET A 1 19.14 23.80 -3.61
CA MET A 1 18.89 22.73 -2.63
C MET A 1 17.47 22.20 -2.88
N ALA A 2 17.33 20.92 -3.22
CA ALA A 2 16.12 20.37 -3.84
C ALA A 2 14.93 20.25 -2.85
N PRO A 3 13.68 20.42 -3.31
CA PRO A 3 12.49 20.37 -2.46
C PRO A 3 12.26 19.00 -1.76
N THR A 4 12.99 17.96 -2.15
CA THR A 4 12.89 16.59 -1.64
C THR A 4 13.43 16.43 -0.22
N GLU A 5 14.52 17.13 0.14
CA GLU A 5 15.16 16.99 1.47
C GLU A 5 14.34 17.63 2.60
N ARG A 6 13.58 18.69 2.31
CA ARG A 6 12.75 19.39 3.31
C ARG A 6 11.53 18.58 3.76
N VAL A 7 11.09 17.60 2.97
CA VAL A 7 9.95 16.75 3.32
C VAL A 7 10.36 15.63 4.26
N VAL A 8 11.55 15.04 4.06
CA VAL A 8 12.13 14.02 4.97
C VAL A 8 12.25 14.60 6.38
N ALA A 9 12.82 15.81 6.52
CA ALA A 9 13.01 16.46 7.82
C ALA A 9 11.70 16.97 8.50
N ARG A 10 10.59 17.07 7.77
CA ARG A 10 9.29 17.44 8.37
C ARG A 10 8.47 16.22 8.79
N VAL A 11 8.69 15.09 8.12
CA VAL A 11 8.18 13.78 8.55
C VAL A 11 8.75 13.38 9.90
N GLU A 12 10.04 13.60 10.13
CA GLU A 12 10.67 13.26 11.43
C GLU A 12 10.10 14.03 12.62
N ARG A 13 9.49 15.19 12.40
CA ARG A 13 8.90 16.01 13.48
C ARG A 13 7.44 15.69 13.79
N GLY A 14 6.79 14.83 13.00
CA GLY A 14 5.41 14.38 13.22
C GLY A 14 5.23 12.87 13.17
N ALA A 15 6.33 12.14 13.03
CA ALA A 15 6.39 10.69 13.14
C ALA A 15 6.38 10.29 14.62
N HIS A 16 5.53 9.34 15.00
CA HIS A 16 5.63 8.71 16.32
C HIS A 16 7.05 8.14 16.52
N ASP A 17 7.59 8.23 17.74
CA ASP A 17 8.97 7.88 18.15
C ASP A 17 9.55 6.56 17.59
N GLY A 18 8.72 5.63 17.13
CA GLY A 18 9.14 4.34 16.55
C GLY A 18 9.75 4.41 15.14
N LEU A 19 9.61 5.53 14.41
CA LEU A 19 10.09 5.65 13.02
C LEU A 19 11.59 5.87 12.88
N LEU A 20 12.32 6.16 13.97
CA LEU A 20 13.74 6.48 13.95
C LEU A 20 14.67 5.28 13.69
N GLN A 21 14.14 4.04 13.66
CA GLN A 21 14.90 2.82 13.33
C GLN A 21 14.49 2.17 12.00
N LEU A 22 13.57 2.77 11.25
CA LEU A 22 13.00 2.22 10.03
C LEU A 22 13.75 2.70 8.78
N GLN A 23 14.18 1.78 7.91
CA GLN A 23 14.81 2.13 6.63
C GLN A 23 13.72 2.50 5.60
N VAL A 24 13.67 3.77 5.18
CA VAL A 24 12.65 4.27 4.23
C VAL A 24 12.94 3.76 2.81
N PHE A 25 12.02 2.98 2.24
CA PHE A 25 12.23 2.31 0.94
C PHE A 25 11.45 2.96 -0.22
N ASN A 26 10.34 3.66 0.06
CA ASN A 26 9.51 4.29 -0.98
C ASN A 26 8.76 5.51 -0.43
N ILE A 27 8.77 6.62 -1.17
CA ILE A 27 8.02 7.84 -0.87
C ILE A 27 7.15 8.18 -2.10
N LYS A 28 5.82 8.05 -1.97
CA LYS A 28 4.89 8.54 -3.01
C LYS A 28 4.29 9.87 -2.57
N LEU A 29 4.51 10.90 -3.40
CA LEU A 29 4.00 12.25 -3.21
C LEU A 29 2.86 12.52 -4.19
N LYS A 30 1.62 12.27 -3.79
CA LYS A 30 0.42 12.91 -4.37
C LYS A 30 -0.63 13.09 -3.29
N GLN A 31 -0.82 14.35 -2.85
CA GLN A 31 -1.76 14.85 -1.81
C GLN A 31 -1.68 14.15 -0.44
N GLU A 32 -1.61 12.83 -0.40
CA GLU A 32 -1.36 11.97 0.74
C GLU A 32 0.07 11.42 0.67
N LEU A 33 0.82 11.56 1.76
CA LEU A 33 2.18 11.04 1.85
C LEU A 33 2.11 9.63 2.42
N VAL A 34 2.71 8.68 1.71
CA VAL A 34 2.86 7.29 2.18
C VAL A 34 4.34 7.05 2.41
N LEU A 35 4.69 6.73 3.66
CA LEU A 35 6.03 6.33 4.06
C LEU A 35 6.02 4.84 4.31
N VAL A 36 6.97 4.11 3.73
CA VAL A 36 7.13 2.68 3.99
C VAL A 36 8.51 2.44 4.56
N GLY A 37 8.55 1.90 5.77
CA GLY A 37 9.76 1.47 6.43
C GLY A 37 9.72 -0.03 6.70
N THR A 38 10.91 -0.62 6.74
CA THR A 38 11.09 -2.04 7.07
C THR A 38 11.96 -2.18 8.32
N GLU A 39 11.50 -2.93 9.31
CA GLU A 39 12.30 -3.28 10.49
C GLU A 39 12.94 -4.65 10.23
N GLY A 40 14.27 -4.70 10.28
CA GLY A 40 15.03 -5.94 10.36
C GLY A 40 15.20 -6.32 11.82
N ASN A 41 14.96 -7.58 12.18
CA ASN A 41 15.29 -8.06 13.52
C ASN A 41 16.82 -8.26 13.63
N THR A 42 17.43 -7.51 14.55
CA THR A 42 18.88 -7.42 14.78
C THR A 42 19.46 -8.59 15.55
N THR A 43 18.62 -9.48 16.10
CA THR A 43 19.06 -10.59 16.96
C THR A 43 19.26 -11.91 16.21
N ASN A 44 18.62 -12.11 15.05
CA ASN A 44 18.84 -13.31 14.23
C ASN A 44 18.63 -13.03 12.72
N PRO A 45 19.67 -12.63 11.97
CA PRO A 45 19.56 -12.21 10.57
C PRO A 45 18.99 -13.28 9.63
N ALA A 46 19.16 -14.57 9.96
CA ALA A 46 18.73 -15.69 9.12
C ALA A 46 17.26 -16.10 9.33
N ALA A 47 16.67 -15.77 10.49
CA ALA A 47 15.31 -16.17 10.87
C ALA A 47 14.30 -15.00 10.79
N SER A 48 14.72 -13.83 10.32
CA SER A 48 13.97 -12.59 10.51
C SER A 48 13.07 -12.25 9.33
N LYS A 49 11.75 -12.40 9.54
CA LYS A 49 10.72 -11.82 8.68
C LYS A 49 10.77 -10.30 8.82
N VAL A 50 10.87 -9.59 7.70
CA VAL A 50 10.84 -8.14 7.66
C VAL A 50 9.45 -7.66 8.09
N LYS A 51 9.37 -6.74 9.06
CA LYS A 51 8.12 -6.10 9.44
C LYS A 51 7.95 -4.80 8.65
N GLY A 52 6.85 -4.68 7.92
CA GLY A 52 6.54 -3.48 7.16
C GLY A 52 5.72 -2.51 8.01
N ALA A 53 6.21 -1.29 8.19
CA ALA A 53 5.48 -0.21 8.82
C ALA A 53 5.25 0.89 7.79
N MET A 54 4.02 1.40 7.71
CA MET A 54 3.71 2.53 6.85
C MET A 54 2.88 3.58 7.56
N GLN A 55 2.94 4.80 7.04
CA GLN A 55 2.17 5.92 7.57
C GLN A 55 1.44 6.61 6.42
N LEU A 56 0.10 6.69 6.54
CA LEU A 56 -0.75 7.43 5.63
C LEU A 56 -1.05 8.81 6.22
N CYS A 57 -0.48 9.85 5.63
CA CYS A 57 -0.66 11.23 6.08
C CYS A 57 -1.57 12.00 5.14
N ARG A 58 -2.67 12.54 5.66
CA ARG A 58 -3.55 13.46 4.94
C ARG A 58 -3.16 14.91 5.25
N ARG A 59 -2.60 15.60 4.26
CA ARG A 59 -2.07 16.97 4.44
C ARG A 59 -3.14 17.99 4.85
N GLU A 60 -4.34 17.88 4.31
CA GLU A 60 -5.40 18.88 4.51
C GLU A 60 -5.91 18.94 5.94
N HIS A 61 -5.88 17.82 6.66
CA HIS A 61 -6.39 17.73 8.04
C HIS A 61 -5.29 17.47 9.07
N GLY A 62 -4.02 17.35 8.65
CA GLY A 62 -2.91 17.03 9.55
C GLY A 62 -3.03 15.66 10.22
N VAL A 63 -3.87 14.76 9.70
CA VAL A 63 -4.12 13.44 10.28
C VAL A 63 -3.12 12.44 9.73
N SER A 64 -2.50 11.68 10.62
CA SER A 64 -1.58 10.60 10.31
C SER A 64 -2.15 9.29 10.84
N GLN A 65 -2.16 8.25 10.02
CA GLN A 65 -2.61 6.92 10.39
C GLN A 65 -1.48 5.91 10.23
N PRO A 66 -1.06 5.23 11.31
CA PRO A 66 -0.13 4.12 11.21
C PRO A 66 -0.84 2.91 10.59
N ILE A 67 -0.17 2.25 9.65
CA ILE A 67 -0.68 1.07 8.94
C ILE A 67 0.46 0.05 8.87
N GLU A 68 0.16 -1.22 9.07
CA GLU A 68 1.13 -2.29 8.84
C GLU A 68 1.14 -2.69 7.36
N GLY A 69 2.31 -2.61 6.73
CA GLY A 69 2.54 -3.23 5.44
C GLY A 69 3.83 -2.83 4.74
N HIS A 70 4.12 -3.56 3.67
CA HIS A 70 5.44 -3.62 3.04
C HIS A 70 5.54 -2.88 1.72
N ALA A 71 4.43 -2.76 0.99
CA ALA A 71 4.39 -2.03 -0.27
C ALA A 71 3.02 -1.38 -0.44
N ALA A 72 2.99 -0.19 -1.02
CA ALA A 72 1.75 0.56 -1.22
C ALA A 72 1.74 1.37 -2.52
N ALA A 73 0.53 1.67 -2.98
CA ALA A 73 0.30 2.55 -4.11
C ALA A 73 -1.01 3.32 -3.95
N LEU A 74 -1.00 4.54 -4.46
CA LEU A 74 -2.18 5.38 -4.63
C LEU A 74 -2.59 5.37 -6.09
N ALA A 75 -3.89 5.29 -6.34
CA ALA A 75 -4.46 5.34 -7.68
C ALA A 75 -5.74 6.17 -7.68
N THR A 76 -5.97 6.89 -8.77
CA THR A 76 -7.26 7.56 -9.01
C THR A 76 -7.86 6.91 -10.24
N ILE A 77 -9.00 6.25 -10.07
CA ILE A 77 -9.59 5.40 -11.10
C ILE A 77 -11.08 5.70 -11.20
N LYS A 78 -11.56 5.89 -12.43
CA LYS A 78 -13.00 5.95 -12.68
C LYS A 78 -13.57 4.53 -12.66
N LEU A 79 -14.44 4.27 -11.68
CA LEU A 79 -15.13 2.99 -11.53
C LEU A 79 -16.45 3.02 -12.31
N ASP A 80 -16.91 1.85 -12.74
CA ASP A 80 -18.21 1.73 -13.40
C ASP A 80 -19.33 2.12 -12.43
N GLY A 81 -20.26 2.96 -12.87
CA GLY A 81 -21.34 3.47 -12.03
C GLY A 81 -20.93 4.61 -11.09
N HIS A 82 -19.65 5.03 -11.07
CA HIS A 82 -19.20 6.20 -10.32
C HIS A 82 -19.18 7.44 -11.24
N PRO A 83 -19.94 8.50 -10.92
CA PRO A 83 -19.89 9.75 -11.68
C PRO A 83 -18.51 10.41 -11.64
N HIS A 84 -17.80 10.30 -10.51
CA HIS A 84 -16.49 10.90 -10.29
C HIS A 84 -15.37 9.85 -10.12
N PRO A 85 -14.10 10.16 -10.44
CA PRO A 85 -12.98 9.26 -10.18
C PRO A 85 -12.84 8.96 -8.68
N THR A 86 -12.75 7.68 -8.32
CA THR A 86 -12.50 7.22 -6.95
C THR A 86 -11.00 7.17 -6.68
N LYS A 87 -10.56 7.73 -5.55
CA LYS A 87 -9.19 7.59 -5.07
C LYS A 87 -9.09 6.32 -4.23
N LEU A 88 -8.14 5.47 -4.60
CA LEU A 88 -7.87 4.20 -3.96
C LEU A 88 -6.47 4.20 -3.35
N PHE A 89 -6.40 3.75 -2.11
CA PHE A 89 -5.18 3.38 -1.46
C PHE A 89 -5.08 1.86 -1.43
N THR A 90 -4.02 1.32 -2.01
CA THR A 90 -3.74 -0.12 -2.00
C THR A 90 -2.42 -0.39 -1.31
N PHE A 91 -2.40 -1.41 -0.46
CA PHE A 91 -1.21 -1.81 0.26
C PHE A 91 -1.19 -3.32 0.48
N SER A 92 0.00 -3.89 0.49
CA SER A 92 0.22 -5.31 0.73
C SER A 92 1.07 -5.50 1.98
N VAL A 93 0.67 -6.48 2.77
CA VAL A 93 1.34 -6.87 4.01
C VAL A 93 1.51 -8.38 4.01
N ARG A 94 2.69 -8.85 4.45
CA ARG A 94 2.96 -10.26 4.71
C ARG A 94 3.25 -10.48 6.19
N PRO A 95 2.21 -10.67 7.02
CA PRO A 95 2.39 -11.11 8.41
C PRO A 95 2.79 -12.59 8.45
N ALA A 96 3.03 -13.12 9.66
CA ALA A 96 3.49 -14.50 9.85
C ALA A 96 2.53 -15.57 9.30
N THR A 97 1.23 -15.27 9.22
CA THR A 97 0.15 -16.20 8.88
C THR A 97 -0.21 -16.21 7.39
N CYS A 98 -0.73 -15.10 6.86
CA CYS A 98 -1.20 -15.00 5.47
C CYS A 98 -0.97 -13.61 4.91
N ALA A 99 -0.34 -13.53 3.73
CA ALA A 99 -0.12 -12.26 3.05
C ALA A 99 -1.41 -11.76 2.40
N LYS A 100 -1.67 -10.47 2.53
CA LYS A 100 -2.88 -9.83 2.02
C LYS A 100 -2.56 -8.58 1.22
N LEU A 101 -3.42 -8.32 0.24
CA LEU A 101 -3.51 -7.08 -0.50
C LEU A 101 -4.82 -6.40 -0.14
N HIS A 102 -4.72 -5.21 0.42
CA HIS A 102 -5.86 -4.37 0.73
C HIS A 102 -6.05 -3.31 -0.34
N ILE A 103 -7.31 -3.02 -0.65
CA ILE A 103 -7.73 -1.91 -1.49
C ILE A 103 -8.83 -1.19 -0.72
N ILE A 104 -8.57 0.06 -0.35
CA ILE A 104 -9.53 0.92 0.35
C ILE A 104 -9.74 2.19 -0.43
N GLU A 105 -10.94 2.75 -0.32
CA GLU A 105 -11.22 4.10 -0.80
C GLU A 105 -10.77 5.11 0.25
N ILE A 106 -10.22 6.20 -0.27
CA ILE A 106 -9.75 7.37 0.47
C ILE A 106 -10.43 8.58 -0.16
N ASP A 107 -10.72 9.60 0.64
CA ASP A 107 -11.42 10.82 0.17
C ASP A 107 -12.68 10.49 -0.64
N TYR A 108 -13.66 9.88 0.00
CA TYR A 108 -14.96 9.59 -0.64
C TYR A 108 -15.50 10.85 -1.33
N ALA A 109 -15.78 10.71 -2.63
CA ALA A 109 -16.37 11.77 -3.43
C ALA A 109 -17.90 11.70 -3.33
N GLU A 110 -18.53 12.79 -2.90
CA GLU A 110 -19.98 12.87 -2.80
C GLU A 110 -20.64 12.58 -4.16
N GLY A 111 -21.73 11.80 -4.14
CA GLY A 111 -22.41 11.34 -5.35
C GLY A 111 -21.88 10.04 -5.94
N ASN A 112 -20.72 9.53 -5.50
CA ASN A 112 -20.26 8.19 -5.87
C ASN A 112 -20.92 7.10 -4.99
N PRO A 113 -21.14 5.88 -5.50
CA PRO A 113 -21.37 4.72 -4.64
C PRO A 113 -20.20 4.49 -3.68
N VAL A 114 -20.47 4.01 -2.47
CA VAL A 114 -19.42 3.67 -1.50
C VAL A 114 -18.60 2.49 -2.00
N PHE A 115 -17.28 2.66 -2.12
CA PHE A 115 -16.41 1.56 -2.49
C PHE A 115 -16.26 0.57 -1.31
N GLN A 116 -16.65 -0.68 -1.53
CA GLN A 116 -16.44 -1.73 -0.54
C GLN A 116 -14.95 -2.07 -0.47
N LYS A 117 -14.36 -1.95 0.73
CA LYS A 117 -13.00 -2.39 1.02
C LYS A 117 -12.79 -3.83 0.56
N LYS A 118 -11.69 -4.07 -0.14
CA LYS A 118 -11.30 -5.39 -0.62
C LYS A 118 -10.05 -5.86 0.08
N ALA A 119 -10.03 -7.15 0.39
CA ALA A 119 -8.88 -7.87 0.92
C ALA A 119 -8.71 -9.14 0.10
N VAL A 120 -7.55 -9.29 -0.53
CA VAL A 120 -7.23 -10.41 -1.42
C VAL A 120 -6.00 -11.11 -0.87
N ASP A 121 -6.03 -12.43 -0.81
CA ASP A 121 -4.86 -13.19 -0.38
C ASP A 121 -3.78 -13.15 -1.47
N VAL A 122 -2.53 -12.90 -1.05
CA VAL A 122 -1.36 -12.93 -1.92
C VAL A 122 -0.62 -14.23 -1.65
N PHE A 123 -0.57 -15.11 -2.65
CA PHE A 123 0.09 -16.39 -2.50
C PHE A 123 1.61 -16.24 -2.50
N PHE A 124 2.27 -16.83 -1.51
CA PHE A 124 3.72 -17.01 -1.49
C PHE A 124 4.01 -18.51 -1.39
N PRO A 125 4.85 -19.07 -2.26
CA PRO A 125 5.17 -20.49 -2.21
C PRO A 125 5.96 -20.82 -0.91
N PRO A 126 5.86 -22.06 -0.39
CA PRO A 126 6.47 -22.43 0.90
C PRO A 126 8.00 -22.27 0.89
N GLU A 127 8.65 -22.43 -0.27
CA GLU A 127 10.08 -22.21 -0.46
C GLU A 127 10.48 -20.73 -0.25
N ALA A 128 9.55 -19.79 -0.49
CA ALA A 128 9.77 -18.36 -0.39
C ALA A 128 9.43 -17.83 1.02
N THR A 129 9.92 -18.47 2.07
CA THR A 129 9.57 -18.13 3.47
C THR A 129 9.96 -16.69 3.87
N ASN A 130 11.07 -16.18 3.36
CA ASN A 130 11.62 -14.83 3.66
C ASN A 130 11.33 -13.79 2.57
N ASP A 131 10.48 -14.13 1.61
CA ASP A 131 10.04 -13.18 0.58
C ASP A 131 9.05 -12.16 1.17
N PHE A 132 8.86 -11.02 0.53
CA PHE A 132 7.85 -10.03 0.94
C PHE A 132 7.60 -9.03 -0.19
N PRO A 133 6.47 -8.32 -0.18
CA PRO A 133 6.21 -7.25 -1.15
C PRO A 133 7.25 -6.13 -1.04
N VAL A 134 7.88 -5.74 -2.15
CA VAL A 134 8.90 -4.68 -2.16
C VAL A 134 8.40 -3.44 -2.90
N ALA A 135 7.72 -3.64 -4.02
CA ALA A 135 7.25 -2.55 -4.85
C ALA A 135 5.82 -2.80 -5.31
N MET A 136 5.05 -1.72 -5.41
CA MET A 136 3.67 -1.75 -5.89
C MET A 136 3.40 -0.56 -6.81
N GLN A 137 2.74 -0.81 -7.93
CA GLN A 137 2.27 0.21 -8.87
C GLN A 137 0.88 -0.16 -9.39
N VAL A 138 0.08 0.84 -9.75
CA VAL A 138 -1.25 0.60 -10.30
C VAL A 138 -1.34 1.21 -11.70
N SER A 139 -1.77 0.42 -12.69
CA SER A 139 -2.20 0.95 -13.98
C SER A 139 -3.63 1.45 -13.87
N GLN A 140 -3.82 2.75 -14.01
CA GLN A 140 -5.13 3.39 -13.98
C GLN A 140 -5.98 3.01 -15.21
N GLN A 141 -5.34 2.78 -16.36
CA GLN A 141 -6.02 2.43 -17.61
C GLN A 141 -6.63 1.02 -17.56
N HIS A 142 -5.93 0.06 -16.96
CA HIS A 142 -6.36 -1.34 -16.94
C HIS A 142 -6.92 -1.78 -15.57
N GLY A 143 -6.77 -0.94 -14.54
CA GLY A 143 -7.08 -1.30 -13.16
C GLY A 143 -6.29 -2.51 -12.68
N ILE A 144 -5.02 -2.65 -13.09
CA ILE A 144 -4.13 -3.75 -12.69
C ILE A 144 -3.15 -3.22 -11.66
N ILE A 145 -2.98 -3.96 -10.58
CA ILE A 145 -1.95 -3.71 -9.57
C ILE A 145 -0.75 -4.59 -9.92
N TYR A 146 0.41 -3.98 -10.12
CA TYR A 146 1.69 -4.64 -10.25
C TYR A 146 2.33 -4.71 -8.87
N LEU A 147 2.42 -5.90 -8.30
CA LEU A 147 3.09 -6.15 -7.03
C LEU A 147 4.34 -7.00 -7.29
N VAL A 148 5.49 -6.49 -6.89
CA VAL A 148 6.78 -7.17 -7.04
C VAL A 148 7.33 -7.53 -5.67
N THR A 149 7.78 -8.77 -5.51
CA THR A 149 8.35 -9.28 -4.27
C THR A 149 9.88 -9.25 -4.28
N LYS A 150 10.50 -9.43 -3.10
CA LYS A 150 11.97 -9.48 -2.94
C LYS A 150 12.60 -10.58 -3.79
N TYR A 151 11.95 -11.73 -3.93
CA TYR A 151 12.46 -12.85 -4.72
C TYR A 151 12.10 -12.76 -6.21
N GLY A 152 11.48 -11.66 -6.64
CA GLY A 152 11.20 -11.38 -8.05
C GLY A 152 9.87 -11.95 -8.56
N PHE A 153 8.99 -12.44 -7.67
CA PHE A 153 7.63 -12.80 -8.08
C PHE A 153 6.82 -11.55 -8.42
N ILE A 154 5.98 -11.66 -9.45
CA ILE A 154 5.08 -10.60 -9.88
C ILE A 154 3.65 -11.09 -9.71
N HIS A 155 2.86 -10.35 -8.91
CA HIS A 155 1.42 -10.55 -8.78
C HIS A 155 0.68 -9.46 -9.53
N LEU A 156 -0.36 -9.86 -10.28
CA LEU A 156 -1.17 -8.96 -11.14
C LEU A 156 -2.67 -8.95 -10.77
N PRO A 157 -3.06 -8.59 -9.54
CA PRO A 157 -4.47 -8.51 -9.18
C PRO A 157 -5.19 -7.36 -9.90
N LYS A 158 -6.43 -7.63 -10.33
CA LYS A 158 -7.32 -6.65 -11.00
C LYS A 158 -8.24 -5.97 -9.99
N ILE A 159 -8.38 -4.65 -10.05
CA ILE A 159 -9.26 -3.84 -9.20
C ILE A 159 -10.74 -4.10 -9.53
N TYR A 160 -11.06 -4.27 -10.82
CA TYR A 160 -12.43 -4.38 -11.34
C TYR A 160 -13.06 -5.77 -11.22
N PHE A 161 -12.27 -6.85 -11.10
CA PHE A 161 -12.81 -8.22 -11.00
C PHE A 161 -13.59 -8.45 -9.69
N PHE A 162 -13.55 -7.47 -8.79
CA PHE A 162 -14.25 -7.49 -7.51
C PHE A 162 -15.50 -6.61 -7.51
N SER A 163 -16.00 -6.17 -8.66
CA SER A 163 -17.40 -5.74 -8.80
C SER A 163 -18.24 -6.99 -9.03
N PRO A 164 -19.32 -7.25 -8.26
CA PRO A 164 -20.24 -8.33 -8.56
C PRO A 164 -21.01 -7.99 -9.84
N ARG A 165 -20.35 -8.15 -11.00
CA ARG A 165 -21.07 -8.32 -12.26
C ARG A 165 -21.69 -9.70 -12.19
N PHE A 166 -22.95 -9.76 -11.76
CA PHE A 166 -23.83 -10.90 -11.97
C PHE A 166 -23.70 -11.33 -13.44
N ILE A 167 -23.09 -12.48 -13.68
CA ILE A 167 -23.28 -13.22 -14.93
C ILE A 167 -24.53 -14.06 -14.68
N SER A 168 -25.69 -13.52 -15.06
CA SER A 168 -26.84 -14.34 -15.40
C SER A 168 -26.60 -14.85 -16.81
N ARG A 169 -26.45 -16.16 -16.95
CA ARG A 169 -27.00 -16.86 -18.11
C ARG A 169 -28.45 -17.21 -17.81
#